data_AF-A0A1S3SST1-F1
#
_entry.id   AF-A0A1S3SST1-F1
#
_cell.length_a   1.000
_cell.length_b   1.000
_cell.length_c   1.000
_cell.angle_alpha   90.00
_cell.angle_beta   90.00
_cell.angle_gamma   90.00
#
_symmetry.space_group_name_H-M   'P 1'
#
loop_
_entity.id
_entity.type
_entity.pdbx_description
1 polymer ?
#
loop_
_entity_poly.entity_id
_entity_poly.type
_entity_poly.pdbx_seq_one_letter_code
_entity_poly.pdbx_strand_id
1 'polypeptide(L)'
;MPRLEDVANIVLRVPCILVLDLLYKCDIDSFTEHLRAKNEDMLFKYKYIIWNLYYLGHVINAVVLVLPLRHIIKLYLHILTTLLFYVGHHISKDYVHGEVQYGYDGALYLDSQAFNRFVSSLTSQVILSTLCAFLMKTRKVWLFSAHLLPLLARLCAMPHDTLLLVNSFSTVLTGIGVAMFLLSNLFVPYRLARAAYSELLQLEVIELYRLLAVTISLWNQFAVPVLFSVFWSVLFVVQLCSYSVTNNTTGSHEGVLFFLLTSVSECCVTPYSLLGLTSVVSYLGLGLLNLTKFYLGGYTAVQNDNVMHRGVTEGVTLLLLALQTGLLDMQALQRTFLLSIILFIVVTSTLQSMIEITDPIILALGASRNRSLWKHFRGLSMCLVLLVFPGYMAYKISQFFHMDF
;
A
#
# COMPACT_ATOMS: atom_id res chain seq x y z
N MET A 1 11.26 -7.43 -18.87
CA MET A 1 10.32 -6.29 -18.81
C MET A 1 8.95 -6.62 -18.19
N PRO A 2 8.28 -7.76 -18.43
CA PRO A 2 6.92 -7.98 -17.87
C PRO A 2 6.88 -7.98 -16.33
N ARG A 3 7.89 -8.56 -15.68
CA ARG A 3 7.98 -8.55 -14.19
C ARG A 3 8.02 -7.16 -13.56
N LEU A 4 8.58 -6.16 -14.26
CA LEU A 4 8.64 -4.79 -13.73
C LEU A 4 7.28 -4.11 -13.82
N GLU A 5 6.52 -4.38 -14.89
CA GLU A 5 5.14 -3.89 -15.05
C GLU A 5 4.23 -4.51 -13.98
N ASP A 6 4.39 -5.80 -13.69
CA ASP A 6 3.63 -6.49 -12.63
C ASP A 6 3.93 -5.90 -11.24
N VAL A 7 5.22 -5.68 -10.91
CA VAL A 7 5.61 -5.06 -9.65
C VAL A 7 5.12 -3.62 -9.57
N ALA A 8 5.25 -2.83 -10.64
CA ALA A 8 4.74 -1.47 -10.69
C ALA A 8 3.21 -1.43 -10.50
N ASN A 9 2.49 -2.40 -11.06
CA ASN A 9 1.04 -2.52 -10.89
C ASN A 9 0.64 -2.71 -9.43
N ILE A 10 1.41 -3.54 -8.70
CA ILE A 10 1.16 -3.76 -7.28
C ILE A 10 1.52 -2.49 -6.49
N VAL A 11 2.76 -2.00 -6.62
CA VAL A 11 3.30 -0.89 -5.82
C VAL A 11 2.47 0.39 -5.97
N LEU A 12 2.00 0.71 -7.19
CA LEU A 12 1.21 1.91 -7.43
C LEU A 12 -0.22 1.82 -6.90
N ARG A 13 -0.72 0.61 -6.58
CA ARG A 13 -2.11 0.41 -6.11
C ARG A 13 -2.23 0.20 -4.61
N VAL A 14 -1.17 -0.26 -3.95
CA VAL A 14 -1.13 -0.42 -2.48
C VAL A 14 -1.53 0.87 -1.74
N PRO A 15 -1.06 2.08 -2.12
CA PRO A 15 -1.48 3.32 -1.46
C PRO A 15 -2.99 3.56 -1.50
N CYS A 16 -3.68 3.18 -2.58
CA CYS A 16 -5.13 3.35 -2.68
C CYS A 16 -5.88 2.45 -1.70
N ILE A 17 -5.39 1.22 -1.48
CA ILE A 17 -5.97 0.31 -0.47
C ILE A 17 -5.71 0.84 0.94
N LEU A 18 -4.51 1.38 1.21
CA LEU A 18 -4.20 2.04 2.48
C LEU A 18 -5.13 3.22 2.75
N VAL A 19 -5.38 4.06 1.74
CA VAL A 19 -6.32 5.18 1.90
C VAL A 19 -7.75 4.69 2.13
N LEU A 20 -8.19 3.63 1.44
CA LEU A 20 -9.49 3.01 1.69
C LEU A 20 -9.62 2.42 3.10
N ASP A 21 -8.56 1.77 3.60
CA ASP A 21 -8.49 1.24 4.96
C ASP A 21 -8.58 2.37 6.00
N LEU A 22 -7.86 3.46 5.78
CA LEU A 22 -7.93 4.66 6.62
C LEU A 22 -9.31 5.32 6.56
N LEU A 23 -9.91 5.44 5.38
CA LEU A 23 -11.25 5.98 5.21
C LEU A 23 -12.27 5.11 5.96
N TYR A 24 -12.14 3.78 5.89
CA TYR A 24 -13.02 2.87 6.60
C TYR A 24 -12.89 2.97 8.13
N LYS A 25 -11.66 3.13 8.64
CA LYS A 25 -11.41 3.38 10.06
C LYS A 25 -11.86 4.77 10.52
N CYS A 26 -12.07 5.70 9.60
CA CYS A 26 -12.45 7.06 9.91
C CYS A 26 -13.91 7.11 10.34
N ASP A 27 -14.14 7.21 11.65
CA ASP A 27 -15.49 7.40 12.19
C ASP A 27 -15.97 8.83 11.92
N ILE A 28 -16.83 8.96 10.91
CA ILE A 28 -17.41 10.24 10.49
C ILE A 28 -18.26 10.83 11.61
N ASP A 29 -18.91 9.99 12.43
CA ASP A 29 -19.81 10.45 13.47
C ASP A 29 -19.02 11.06 14.63
N SER A 30 -17.94 10.41 15.08
CA SER A 30 -17.01 10.99 16.06
C SER A 30 -16.37 12.31 15.60
N PHE A 31 -16.00 12.39 14.31
CA PHE A 31 -15.44 13.62 13.73
C PHE A 31 -16.49 14.74 13.62
N THR A 32 -17.73 14.38 13.27
CA THR A 32 -18.86 15.31 13.20
C THR A 32 -19.23 15.83 14.60
N GLU A 33 -19.12 15.00 15.64
CA GLU A 33 -19.32 15.41 17.03
C GLU A 33 -18.23 16.35 17.56
N HIS A 34 -16.96 16.08 17.25
CA HIS A 34 -15.86 17.00 17.57
C HIS A 34 -16.03 18.36 16.89
N LEU A 35 -16.52 18.37 15.64
CA LEU A 35 -16.82 19.61 14.93
C LEU A 35 -18.09 20.30 15.45
N ARG A 36 -19.10 19.53 15.88
CA ARG A 36 -20.32 20.04 16.54
C ARG A 36 -19.99 20.82 17.79
N ALA A 37 -19.09 20.30 18.63
CA ALA A 37 -18.66 20.96 19.86
C ALA A 37 -17.97 22.31 19.61
N LYS A 38 -17.49 22.56 18.38
CA LYS A 38 -16.72 23.76 18.02
C LYS A 38 -17.53 24.82 17.27
N ASN A 39 -18.59 24.46 16.53
CA ASN A 39 -19.39 25.40 15.73
C ASN A 39 -20.84 24.90 15.55
N GLU A 40 -21.79 25.45 16.33
CA GLU A 40 -23.21 25.04 16.30
C GLU A 40 -23.97 25.51 15.04
N ASP A 41 -23.69 26.71 14.52
CA ASP A 41 -24.51 27.35 13.47
C ASP A 41 -24.24 26.86 12.03
N MET A 42 -23.11 26.19 11.78
CA MET A 42 -22.71 25.71 10.44
C MET A 42 -22.79 24.19 10.26
N LEU A 43 -23.35 23.49 11.26
CA LEU A 43 -23.31 22.04 11.39
C LEU A 43 -23.91 21.30 10.18
N PHE A 44 -25.09 21.73 9.71
CA PHE A 44 -25.78 21.06 8.61
C PHE A 44 -25.01 21.14 7.30
N LYS A 45 -24.37 22.29 7.04
CA LYS A 45 -23.59 22.50 5.81
C LYS A 45 -22.27 21.71 5.85
N TYR A 46 -21.57 21.72 6.98
CA TYR A 46 -20.33 20.94 7.13
C TYR A 46 -20.59 19.43 7.12
N LYS A 47 -21.68 18.95 7.76
CA LYS A 47 -22.04 17.53 7.73
C LYS A 47 -22.22 17.04 6.29
N TYR A 48 -22.96 17.77 5.47
CA TYR A 48 -23.14 17.40 4.06
C TYR A 48 -21.81 17.40 3.27
N ILE A 49 -20.95 18.41 3.49
CA ILE A 49 -19.64 18.49 2.83
C ILE A 49 -18.73 17.32 3.24
N ILE A 50 -18.69 16.96 4.52
CA ILE A 50 -17.86 15.87 5.03
C ILE A 50 -18.33 14.53 4.47
N TRP A 51 -19.63 14.28 4.47
CA TRP A 51 -20.19 13.07 3.88
C TRP A 51 -19.92 13.00 2.37
N ASN A 52 -20.07 14.11 1.64
CA ASN A 52 -19.76 14.15 0.21
C ASN A 52 -18.27 13.87 -0.04
N LEU A 53 -17.37 14.47 0.74
CA LEU A 53 -15.93 14.23 0.64
C LEU A 53 -15.56 12.77 0.96
N TYR A 54 -16.22 12.18 1.95
CA TYR A 54 -16.04 10.77 2.32
C TYR A 54 -16.43 9.84 1.15
N TYR A 55 -17.62 10.01 0.59
CA TYR A 55 -18.07 9.22 -0.56
C TYR A 55 -17.19 9.47 -1.79
N LEU A 56 -16.80 10.72 -2.03
CA LEU A 56 -15.89 11.08 -3.12
C LEU A 56 -14.54 10.38 -2.96
N GLY A 57 -13.99 10.33 -1.75
CA GLY A 57 -12.77 9.62 -1.43
C GLY A 57 -12.86 8.12 -1.74
N HIS A 58 -13.94 7.46 -1.34
CA HIS A 58 -14.18 6.05 -1.68
C HIS A 58 -14.27 5.83 -3.19
N VAL A 59 -15.04 6.65 -3.90
CA VAL A 59 -15.22 6.54 -5.36
C VAL A 59 -13.89 6.75 -6.09
N ILE A 60 -13.11 7.76 -5.72
CA ILE A 60 -11.81 8.02 -6.35
C ILE A 60 -10.86 6.83 -6.16
N ASN A 61 -10.74 6.29 -4.95
CA ASN A 61 -9.86 5.16 -4.69
C ASN A 61 -10.32 3.88 -5.41
N ALA A 62 -11.63 3.61 -5.45
CA ALA A 62 -12.18 2.50 -6.21
C ALA A 62 -11.89 2.63 -7.72
N VAL A 63 -12.05 3.84 -8.27
CA VAL A 63 -11.73 4.13 -9.67
C VAL A 63 -10.25 3.93 -9.97
N VAL A 64 -9.35 4.39 -9.10
CA VAL A 64 -7.91 4.22 -9.29
C VAL A 64 -7.50 2.75 -9.24
N LEU A 65 -8.14 1.92 -8.41
CA LEU A 65 -7.89 0.48 -8.33
C LEU A 65 -8.26 -0.27 -9.62
N VAL A 66 -9.35 0.14 -10.29
CA VAL A 66 -9.84 -0.49 -11.52
C VAL A 66 -9.07 -0.01 -12.76
N LEU A 67 -8.39 1.14 -12.67
CA LEU A 67 -7.74 1.77 -13.81
C LEU A 67 -6.58 0.92 -14.38
N PRO A 68 -6.37 0.89 -15.71
CA PRO A 68 -5.23 0.19 -16.32
C PRO A 68 -3.90 0.78 -15.87
N LEU A 69 -2.84 -0.05 -15.74
CA LEU A 69 -1.51 0.38 -15.29
C LEU A 69 -0.97 1.61 -16.03
N ARG A 70 -1.11 1.64 -17.36
CA ARG A 70 -0.64 2.76 -18.20
C ARG A 70 -1.25 4.11 -17.80
N HIS A 71 -2.50 4.08 -17.38
CA HIS A 71 -3.27 5.25 -16.97
C HIS A 71 -2.94 5.66 -15.53
N ILE A 72 -2.72 4.68 -14.64
CA ILE A 72 -2.23 4.91 -13.27
C ILE A 72 -0.88 5.61 -13.30
N ILE A 73 0.09 5.10 -14.07
CA ILE A 73 1.42 5.71 -14.19
C ILE A 73 1.33 7.16 -14.65
N LYS A 74 0.50 7.43 -15.67
CA LYS A 74 0.25 8.81 -16.10
C LYS A 74 -0.32 9.64 -14.94
N LEU A 75 -1.35 9.18 -14.24
CA LEU A 75 -1.94 9.91 -13.12
C LEU A 75 -0.90 10.25 -12.04
N TYR A 76 -0.09 9.29 -11.61
CA TYR A 76 0.98 9.53 -10.64
C TYR A 76 2.05 10.51 -11.12
N LEU A 77 2.40 10.50 -12.41
CA LEU A 77 3.30 11.51 -13.00
C LEU A 77 2.70 12.92 -12.95
N HIS A 78 1.38 13.07 -13.16
CA HIS A 78 0.70 14.37 -13.03
C HIS A 78 0.65 14.85 -11.57
N ILE A 79 0.45 13.94 -10.62
CA ILE A 79 0.53 14.28 -9.18
C ILE A 79 1.95 14.72 -8.82
N LEU A 80 2.96 13.96 -9.21
CA LEU A 80 4.37 14.25 -8.91
C LEU A 80 4.82 15.59 -9.49
N THR A 81 4.40 15.92 -10.70
CA THR A 81 4.71 17.22 -11.33
C THR A 81 3.98 18.39 -10.68
N THR A 82 2.75 18.20 -10.22
CA THR A 82 2.04 19.21 -9.40
C THR A 82 2.80 19.46 -8.09
N LEU A 83 3.26 18.40 -7.42
CA LEU A 83 4.06 18.50 -6.20
C LEU A 83 5.39 19.23 -6.44
N LEU A 84 6.09 18.89 -7.52
CA LEU A 84 7.33 19.58 -7.93
C LEU A 84 7.07 21.06 -8.20
N PHE A 85 5.96 21.42 -8.84
CA PHE A 85 5.61 22.82 -9.04
C PHE A 85 5.36 23.55 -7.71
N TYR A 86 4.66 22.91 -6.77
CA TYR A 86 4.45 23.44 -5.43
C TYR A 86 5.76 23.69 -4.68
N VAL A 87 6.71 22.75 -4.75
CA VAL A 87 8.06 22.94 -4.17
C VAL A 87 8.78 24.11 -4.82
N GLY A 88 8.62 24.31 -6.14
CA GLY A 88 9.22 25.45 -6.86
C GLY A 88 8.68 26.80 -6.40
N HIS A 89 7.38 26.86 -6.13
CA HIS A 89 6.75 28.03 -5.55
C HIS A 89 7.30 28.32 -4.14
N HIS A 90 7.46 27.27 -3.31
CA HIS A 90 8.01 27.41 -1.97
C HIS A 90 9.46 27.94 -1.99
N ILE A 91 10.33 27.37 -2.83
CA ILE A 91 11.72 27.81 -2.98
C ILE A 91 11.81 29.29 -3.42
N SER A 92 10.97 29.69 -4.37
CA SER A 92 10.92 31.09 -4.83
C SER A 92 10.50 32.05 -3.70
N LYS A 93 9.51 31.65 -2.89
CA LYS A 93 9.01 32.46 -1.78
C LYS A 93 10.04 32.60 -0.67
N ASP A 94 10.73 31.51 -0.32
CA ASP A 94 11.77 31.48 0.70
C ASP A 94 12.96 32.35 0.30
N TYR A 95 13.37 32.29 -0.98
CA TYR A 95 14.44 33.12 -1.51
C TYR A 95 14.13 34.61 -1.36
N VAL A 96 12.93 35.05 -1.75
CA VAL A 96 12.53 36.47 -1.65
C VAL A 96 12.43 36.93 -0.20
N HIS A 97 11.91 36.11 0.70
CA HIS A 97 11.92 36.44 2.13
C HIS A 97 13.34 36.54 2.69
N GLY A 98 14.24 35.64 2.28
CA GLY A 98 15.64 35.66 2.69
C GLY A 98 16.41 36.88 2.19
N GLU A 99 16.13 37.37 0.99
CA GLU A 99 16.74 38.59 0.44
C GLU A 99 16.23 39.85 1.16
N VAL A 100 14.92 39.94 1.43
CA VAL A 100 14.32 41.09 2.12
C VAL A 100 14.81 41.19 3.57
N GLN A 101 15.00 40.06 4.27
CA GLN A 101 15.58 40.05 5.62
C GLN A 101 17.06 40.41 5.65
N TYR A 102 17.79 40.13 4.56
CA TYR A 102 19.21 40.43 4.46
C TYR A 102 19.49 41.89 4.11
N GLY A 103 18.57 42.58 3.42
CA GLY A 103 18.57 44.04 3.27
C GLY A 103 19.75 44.62 2.48
N TYR A 104 20.39 43.82 1.63
CA TYR A 104 21.54 44.25 0.83
C TYR A 104 21.13 44.76 -0.55
N ASP A 105 21.25 46.07 -0.78
CA ASP A 105 20.88 46.75 -2.06
C ASP A 105 21.99 46.74 -3.13
N GLY A 106 23.18 46.24 -2.81
CA GLY A 106 24.30 46.23 -3.74
C GLY A 106 24.18 45.17 -4.85
N ALA A 107 25.03 45.26 -5.88
CA ALA A 107 25.03 44.27 -6.96
C ALA A 107 25.48 42.90 -6.43
N LEU A 108 24.82 41.82 -6.87
CA LEU A 108 25.00 40.46 -6.32
C LEU A 108 26.44 39.97 -6.28
N TYR A 109 27.28 40.38 -7.24
CA TYR A 109 28.66 39.93 -7.33
C TYR A 109 29.59 40.52 -6.25
N LEU A 110 29.16 41.57 -5.55
CA LEU A 110 29.96 42.20 -4.50
C LEU A 110 29.87 41.48 -3.15
N ASP A 111 28.80 40.73 -2.90
CA ASP A 111 28.64 39.97 -1.67
C ASP A 111 28.59 38.47 -1.94
N SER A 112 29.57 37.75 -1.38
CA SER A 112 29.70 36.30 -1.54
C SER A 112 28.50 35.53 -0.98
N GLN A 113 27.81 36.06 0.04
CA GLN A 113 26.67 35.38 0.65
C GLN A 113 25.39 35.53 -0.18
N ALA A 114 25.08 36.75 -0.64
CA ALA A 114 23.97 37.00 -1.55
C ALA A 114 24.15 36.26 -2.89
N PHE A 115 25.37 36.24 -3.44
CA PHE A 115 25.68 35.48 -4.66
C PHE A 115 25.46 33.97 -4.49
N ASN A 116 25.92 33.40 -3.38
CA ASN A 116 25.76 31.96 -3.13
C ASN A 116 24.28 31.56 -2.97
N ARG A 117 23.48 32.36 -2.26
CA ARG A 117 22.02 32.14 -2.14
C ARG A 117 21.31 32.24 -3.47
N PHE A 118 21.68 33.22 -4.29
CA PHE A 118 21.16 33.38 -5.64
C PHE A 118 21.48 32.18 -6.53
N VAL A 119 22.75 31.76 -6.57
CA VAL A 119 23.19 30.60 -7.37
C VAL A 119 22.47 29.33 -6.91
N SER A 120 22.38 29.07 -5.60
CA SER A 120 21.69 27.90 -5.06
C SER A 120 20.19 27.88 -5.40
N SER A 121 19.51 29.03 -5.32
CA SER A 121 18.09 29.16 -5.69
C SER A 121 17.89 28.96 -7.20
N LEU A 122 18.76 29.56 -8.02
CA LEU A 122 18.74 29.41 -9.48
C LEU A 122 18.98 27.96 -9.91
N THR A 123 20.00 27.30 -9.36
CA THR A 123 20.29 25.89 -9.67
C THR A 123 19.12 25.00 -9.27
N SER A 124 18.52 25.22 -8.10
CA SER A 124 17.36 24.45 -7.64
C SER A 124 16.14 24.61 -8.56
N GLN A 125 15.84 25.84 -9.00
CA GLN A 125 14.72 26.10 -9.91
C GLN A 125 14.95 25.58 -11.33
N VAL A 126 16.19 25.62 -11.83
CA VAL A 126 16.55 25.03 -13.14
C VAL A 126 16.45 23.50 -13.09
N ILE A 127 16.96 22.85 -12.04
CA ILE A 127 16.82 21.41 -11.84
C ILE A 127 15.33 21.03 -11.77
N LEU A 128 14.53 21.78 -11.03
CA LEU A 128 13.12 21.49 -10.86
C LEU A 128 12.31 21.65 -12.16
N SER A 129 12.57 22.71 -12.93
CA SER A 129 11.90 22.95 -14.21
C SER A 129 12.30 21.93 -15.28
N THR A 130 13.57 21.52 -15.33
CA THR A 130 14.05 20.45 -16.23
C THR A 130 13.49 19.09 -15.85
N LEU A 131 13.42 18.77 -14.55
CA LEU A 131 12.79 17.55 -14.04
C LEU A 131 11.30 17.50 -14.41
N CYS A 132 10.54 18.60 -14.19
CA CYS A 132 9.14 18.69 -14.61
C CYS A 132 8.95 18.49 -16.12
N ALA A 133 9.80 19.10 -16.96
CA ALA A 133 9.75 18.93 -18.41
C ALA A 133 10.06 17.50 -18.85
N PHE A 134 11.03 16.84 -18.19
CA PHE A 134 11.37 15.44 -18.42
C PHE A 134 10.21 14.50 -18.05
N LEU A 135 9.63 14.67 -16.85
CA LEU A 135 8.49 13.86 -16.38
C LEU A 135 7.27 13.99 -17.29
N MET A 136 6.98 15.19 -17.77
CA MET A 136 5.86 15.44 -18.70
C MET A 136 6.17 15.09 -20.15
N LYS A 137 7.43 14.75 -20.47
CA LYS A 137 7.87 14.50 -21.85
C LYS A 137 7.54 15.67 -22.79
N THR A 138 7.54 16.89 -22.27
CA THR A 138 7.24 18.11 -23.04
C THR A 138 8.51 18.90 -23.30
N ARG A 139 8.63 19.47 -24.50
CA ARG A 139 9.78 20.32 -24.87
C ARG A 139 9.61 21.79 -24.43
N LYS A 140 8.47 22.14 -23.82
CA LYS A 140 8.12 23.52 -23.48
C LYS A 140 8.56 23.86 -22.05
N VAL A 141 9.87 23.90 -21.81
CA VAL A 141 10.45 24.22 -20.48
C VAL A 141 10.01 25.62 -19.98
N TRP A 142 9.76 26.55 -20.91
CA TRP A 142 9.34 27.92 -20.61
C TRP A 142 8.01 28.01 -19.84
N LEU A 143 7.11 27.04 -19.99
CA LEU A 143 5.84 26.98 -19.25
C LEU A 143 6.05 26.80 -17.73
N PHE A 144 7.17 26.20 -17.33
CA PHE A 144 7.53 25.97 -15.93
C PHE A 144 8.46 27.04 -15.36
N SER A 145 8.85 28.01 -16.20
CA SER A 145 9.86 29.03 -15.93
C SER A 145 9.32 30.27 -15.20
N ALA A 146 8.03 30.34 -14.90
CA ALA A 146 7.42 31.49 -14.23
C ALA A 146 8.09 31.81 -12.88
N HIS A 147 8.64 30.79 -12.20
CA HIS A 147 9.39 30.95 -10.94
C HIS A 147 10.77 31.62 -11.09
N LEU A 148 11.32 31.73 -12.31
CA LEU A 148 12.61 32.40 -12.55
C LEU A 148 12.46 33.94 -12.56
N LEU A 149 11.24 34.49 -12.64
CA LEU A 149 11.01 35.93 -12.73
C LEU A 149 11.64 36.75 -11.56
N PRO A 150 11.49 36.34 -10.29
CA PRO A 150 12.07 37.05 -9.16
C PRO A 150 13.62 37.02 -9.18
N LEU A 151 14.21 35.92 -9.66
CA LEU A 151 15.66 35.80 -9.83
C LEU A 151 16.17 36.69 -10.96
N LEU A 152 15.45 36.77 -12.08
CA LEU A 152 15.78 37.67 -13.20
C LEU A 152 15.67 39.15 -12.78
N ALA A 153 14.65 39.51 -11.98
CA ALA A 153 14.53 40.87 -11.45
C ALA A 153 15.70 41.25 -10.52
N ARG A 154 16.21 40.28 -9.75
CA ARG A 154 17.38 40.48 -8.89
C ARG A 154 18.69 40.62 -9.69
N LEU A 155 18.85 39.86 -10.77
CA LEU A 155 19.94 40.05 -11.76
C LEU A 155 19.93 41.45 -12.39
N CYS A 156 18.76 42.04 -12.58
CA CYS A 156 18.59 43.40 -13.10
C CYS A 156 18.81 44.51 -12.06
N ALA A 157 19.29 44.19 -10.85
CA ALA A 157 19.56 45.13 -9.75
C ALA A 157 18.35 46.00 -9.36
N MET A 158 17.15 45.40 -9.36
CA MET A 158 15.92 46.08 -8.98
C MET A 158 15.81 46.27 -7.45
N PRO A 159 15.26 47.39 -6.96
CA PRO A 159 15.10 47.67 -5.52
C PRO A 159 14.14 46.69 -4.83
N HIS A 160 14.32 46.46 -3.53
CA HIS A 160 13.59 45.44 -2.75
C HIS A 160 12.06 45.59 -2.80
N ASP A 161 11.53 46.82 -2.87
CA ASP A 161 10.08 47.07 -3.01
C ASP A 161 9.52 46.55 -4.34
N THR A 162 10.30 46.69 -5.42
CA THR A 162 9.93 46.15 -6.74
C THR A 162 10.14 44.64 -6.82
N LEU A 163 11.08 44.08 -6.04
CA LEU A 163 11.27 42.63 -5.92
C LEU A 163 10.06 41.96 -5.26
N LEU A 164 9.46 42.59 -4.24
CA LEU A 164 8.22 42.11 -3.60
C LEU A 164 7.02 42.16 -4.55
N LEU A 165 6.91 43.21 -5.37
CA LEU A 165 5.89 43.29 -6.42
C LEU A 165 6.09 42.21 -7.48
N VAL A 166 7.32 42.04 -8.00
CA VAL A 166 7.63 41.02 -9.01
C VAL A 166 7.40 39.61 -8.45
N ASN A 167 7.74 39.36 -7.18
CA ASN A 167 7.44 38.10 -6.51
C ASN A 167 5.93 37.87 -6.35
N SER A 168 5.16 38.91 -6.07
CA SER A 168 3.69 38.82 -5.98
C SER A 168 3.08 38.51 -7.35
N PHE A 169 3.54 39.17 -8.42
CA PHE A 169 3.14 38.85 -9.79
C PHE A 169 3.56 37.45 -10.21
N SER A 170 4.78 37.02 -9.90
CA SER A 170 5.27 35.66 -10.13
C SER A 170 4.45 34.63 -9.35
N THR A 171 4.08 34.92 -8.10
CA THR A 171 3.21 34.07 -7.27
C THR A 171 1.82 33.93 -7.86
N VAL A 172 1.21 35.02 -8.35
CA VAL A 172 -0.09 34.98 -9.01
C VAL A 172 -0.01 34.21 -10.34
N LEU A 173 1.02 34.46 -11.15
CA LEU A 173 1.22 33.79 -12.44
C LEU A 173 1.48 32.28 -12.27
N THR A 174 2.32 31.92 -11.30
CA THR A 174 2.61 30.52 -10.94
C THR A 174 1.37 29.86 -10.35
N GLY A 175 0.61 30.56 -9.50
CA GLY A 175 -0.68 30.09 -8.97
C GLY A 175 -1.73 29.85 -10.06
N ILE A 176 -1.85 30.75 -11.04
CA ILE A 176 -2.69 30.55 -12.23
C ILE A 176 -2.17 29.37 -13.06
N GLY A 177 -0.85 29.23 -13.21
CA GLY A 177 -0.22 28.09 -13.88
C GLY A 177 -0.57 26.74 -13.21
N VAL A 178 -0.45 26.66 -11.88
CA VAL A 178 -0.88 25.49 -11.08
C VAL A 178 -2.35 25.24 -11.23
N ALA A 179 -3.19 26.28 -11.11
CA ALA A 179 -4.63 26.14 -11.18
C ALA A 179 -5.07 25.66 -12.57
N MET A 180 -4.55 26.24 -13.65
CA MET A 180 -4.84 25.80 -15.02
C MET A 180 -4.33 24.39 -15.28
N PHE A 181 -3.13 24.06 -14.80
CA PHE A 181 -2.58 22.72 -14.89
C PHE A 181 -3.42 21.70 -14.12
N LEU A 182 -3.76 21.99 -12.86
CA LEU A 182 -4.66 21.19 -12.04
C LEU A 182 -6.02 21.04 -12.70
N LEU A 183 -6.65 22.11 -13.18
CA LEU A 183 -7.98 22.07 -13.79
C LEU A 183 -7.99 21.24 -15.07
N SER A 184 -6.96 21.40 -15.92
CA SER A 184 -6.78 20.60 -17.13
C SER A 184 -6.56 19.12 -16.80
N ASN A 185 -5.91 18.82 -15.67
CA ASN A 185 -5.57 17.46 -15.27
C ASN A 185 -6.58 16.82 -14.32
N LEU A 186 -7.45 17.59 -13.66
CA LEU A 186 -8.45 17.09 -12.70
C LEU A 186 -9.51 16.24 -13.41
N PHE A 187 -9.83 16.59 -14.66
CA PHE A 187 -10.73 15.83 -15.50
C PHE A 187 -10.04 14.67 -16.25
N VAL A 188 -8.71 14.55 -16.19
CA VAL A 188 -7.98 13.44 -16.82
C VAL A 188 -8.29 12.11 -16.13
N PRO A 189 -8.23 11.95 -14.79
CA PRO A 189 -8.68 10.76 -14.09
C PRO A 189 -10.12 10.39 -14.44
N TYR A 190 -11.02 11.38 -14.47
CA TYR A 190 -12.42 11.17 -14.80
C TYR A 190 -12.61 10.71 -16.25
N ARG A 191 -11.92 11.33 -17.21
CA ARG A 191 -11.97 10.94 -18.63
C ARG A 191 -11.34 9.56 -18.86
N LEU A 192 -10.23 9.25 -18.18
CA LEU A 192 -9.58 7.94 -18.21
C LEU A 192 -10.47 6.86 -17.60
N ALA A 193 -11.13 7.16 -16.48
CA ALA A 193 -12.10 6.27 -15.84
C ALA A 193 -13.30 6.03 -16.75
N ARG A 194 -13.82 7.08 -17.41
CA ARG A 194 -14.90 6.95 -18.40
C ARG A 194 -14.47 6.13 -19.62
N ALA A 195 -13.23 6.28 -20.09
CA ALA A 195 -12.69 5.48 -21.19
C ALA A 195 -12.55 4.00 -20.80
N ALA A 196 -12.01 3.72 -19.62
CA ALA A 196 -11.94 2.36 -19.08
C ALA A 196 -13.34 1.75 -18.87
N TYR A 197 -14.27 2.54 -18.33
CA TYR A 197 -15.66 2.15 -18.18
C TYR A 197 -16.32 1.85 -19.53
N SER A 198 -16.06 2.65 -20.57
CA SER A 198 -16.61 2.39 -21.91
C SER A 198 -16.01 1.15 -22.58
N GLU A 199 -14.73 0.83 -22.34
CA GLU A 199 -14.14 -0.43 -22.82
C GLU A 199 -14.78 -1.64 -22.12
N LEU A 200 -15.16 -1.50 -20.84
CA LEU A 200 -15.89 -2.53 -20.10
C LEU A 200 -17.35 -2.67 -20.56
N LEU A 201 -18.03 -1.55 -20.85
CA LEU A 201 -19.40 -1.50 -21.36
C LEU A 201 -19.56 -2.10 -22.76
N GLN A 202 -18.53 -1.99 -23.62
CA GLN A 202 -18.54 -2.61 -24.95
C GLN A 202 -18.44 -4.15 -24.91
N LEU A 203 -18.10 -4.73 -23.76
CA LEU A 203 -18.06 -6.18 -23.53
C LEU A 203 -19.37 -6.73 -22.93
N GLU A 204 -20.36 -5.87 -22.72
CA GLU A 204 -21.54 -6.10 -21.88
C GLU A 204 -22.75 -6.60 -22.66
N VAL A 205 -22.70 -7.84 -23.15
CA VAL A 205 -23.92 -8.62 -23.45
C VAL A 205 -23.73 -10.07 -22.99
N ILE A 206 -24.64 -10.55 -22.13
CA ILE A 206 -24.82 -11.89 -21.50
C ILE A 206 -24.42 -11.95 -20.00
N GLU A 207 -25.41 -12.20 -19.14
CA GLU A 207 -25.66 -11.38 -17.93
C GLU A 207 -25.23 -11.94 -16.55
N LEU A 208 -24.58 -13.11 -16.45
CA LEU A 208 -24.13 -13.60 -15.12
C LEU A 208 -22.83 -14.41 -15.19
N TYR A 209 -22.76 -15.37 -16.12
CA TYR A 209 -21.55 -16.16 -16.33
C TYR A 209 -20.37 -15.30 -16.80
N ARG A 210 -20.66 -14.27 -17.62
CA ARG A 210 -19.65 -13.30 -18.07
C ARG A 210 -19.24 -12.32 -16.96
N LEU A 211 -20.14 -11.97 -16.04
CA LEU A 211 -19.81 -11.10 -14.90
C LEU A 211 -18.87 -11.82 -13.92
N LEU A 212 -19.10 -13.11 -13.70
CA LEU A 212 -18.19 -13.98 -12.96
C LEU A 212 -16.84 -14.11 -13.70
N ALA A 213 -16.86 -14.33 -15.02
CA ALA A 213 -15.66 -14.42 -15.83
C ALA A 213 -14.86 -13.11 -15.86
N VAL A 214 -15.52 -11.95 -15.91
CA VAL A 214 -14.91 -10.62 -15.80
C VAL A 214 -14.33 -10.42 -14.41
N THR A 215 -15.06 -10.77 -13.35
CA THR A 215 -14.55 -10.70 -11.97
C THR A 215 -13.29 -11.55 -11.82
N ILE A 216 -13.29 -12.79 -12.32
CA ILE A 216 -12.13 -13.69 -12.30
C ILE A 216 -11.00 -13.17 -13.20
N SER A 217 -11.33 -12.60 -14.36
CA SER A 217 -10.35 -11.99 -15.27
C SER A 217 -9.67 -10.80 -14.62
N LEU A 218 -10.42 -9.91 -13.97
CA LEU A 218 -9.88 -8.76 -13.23
C LEU A 218 -9.09 -9.23 -12.01
N TRP A 219 -9.57 -10.26 -11.31
CA TRP A 219 -8.88 -10.87 -10.17
C TRP A 219 -7.49 -11.39 -10.57
N ASN A 220 -7.39 -12.05 -11.72
CA ASN A 220 -6.15 -12.56 -12.28
C ASN A 220 -5.28 -11.45 -12.89
N GLN A 221 -5.88 -10.53 -13.66
CA GLN A 221 -5.17 -9.43 -14.34
C GLN A 221 -4.54 -8.46 -13.33
N PHE A 222 -5.18 -8.25 -12.19
CA PHE A 222 -4.70 -7.33 -11.16
C PHE A 222 -3.89 -8.00 -10.06
N ALA A 223 -3.67 -9.31 -10.16
CA ALA A 223 -3.02 -10.12 -9.13
C ALA A 223 -3.54 -9.76 -7.73
N VAL A 224 -4.87 -9.69 -7.60
CA VAL A 224 -5.56 -9.15 -6.42
C VAL A 224 -5.08 -9.80 -5.12
N PRO A 225 -4.89 -11.13 -5.03
CA PRO A 225 -4.35 -11.75 -3.82
C PRO A 225 -2.94 -11.26 -3.47
N VAL A 226 -2.05 -11.06 -4.46
CA VAL A 226 -0.70 -10.53 -4.22
C VAL A 226 -0.78 -9.08 -3.72
N LEU A 227 -1.64 -8.28 -4.33
CA LEU A 227 -1.85 -6.88 -3.96
C LEU A 227 -2.29 -6.73 -2.51
N PHE A 228 -3.32 -7.50 -2.10
CA PHE A 228 -3.79 -7.52 -0.72
C PHE A 228 -2.74 -8.10 0.25
N SER A 229 -1.95 -9.06 -0.20
CA SER A 229 -0.88 -9.64 0.61
C SER A 229 0.26 -8.65 0.89
N VAL A 230 0.68 -7.87 -0.12
CA VAL A 230 1.67 -6.80 0.04
C VAL A 230 1.12 -5.70 0.95
N PHE A 231 -0.12 -5.27 0.72
CA PHE A 231 -0.80 -4.30 1.58
C PHE A 231 -0.80 -4.73 3.05
N TRP A 232 -1.23 -5.96 3.34
CA TRP A 232 -1.26 -6.48 4.71
C TRP A 232 0.14 -6.62 5.30
N SER A 233 1.11 -7.07 4.51
CA SER A 233 2.50 -7.20 4.97
C SER A 233 3.09 -5.85 5.38
N VAL A 234 2.77 -4.76 4.65
CA VAL A 234 3.18 -3.41 5.03
C VAL A 234 2.53 -3.00 6.36
N LEU A 235 1.22 -3.21 6.52
CA LEU A 235 0.52 -2.93 7.79
C LEU A 235 1.12 -3.72 8.96
N PHE A 236 1.34 -5.02 8.76
CA PHE A 236 1.91 -5.91 9.76
C PHE A 236 3.32 -5.49 10.17
N VAL A 237 4.19 -5.13 9.21
CA VAL A 237 5.54 -4.64 9.51
C VAL A 237 5.50 -3.33 10.28
N VAL A 238 4.65 -2.39 9.89
CA VAL A 238 4.49 -1.12 10.61
C VAL A 238 4.04 -1.37 12.05
N GLN A 239 3.07 -2.27 12.25
CA GLN A 239 2.59 -2.61 13.59
C GLN A 239 3.66 -3.32 14.42
N LEU A 240 4.39 -4.26 13.82
CA LEU A 240 5.50 -4.97 14.45
C LEU A 240 6.61 -4.01 14.90
N CYS A 241 6.95 -3.02 14.06
CA CYS A 241 7.93 -1.98 14.39
C CYS A 241 7.43 -1.09 15.53
N SER A 242 6.17 -0.63 15.48
CA SER A 242 5.56 0.19 16.54
C SER A 242 5.58 -0.52 17.90
N TYR A 243 5.21 -1.80 17.90
CA TYR A 243 5.24 -2.63 19.09
C TYR A 243 6.65 -2.92 19.60
N SER A 244 7.60 -3.19 18.70
CA SER A 244 9.00 -3.43 19.08
C SER A 244 9.63 -2.20 19.74
N VAL A 245 9.34 -1.00 19.24
CA VAL A 245 9.82 0.26 19.82
C VAL A 245 9.24 0.48 21.21
N THR A 246 7.95 0.19 21.40
CA THR A 246 7.27 0.35 22.69
C THR A 246 7.78 -0.66 23.72
N ASN A 247 7.91 -1.93 23.36
CA ASN A 247 8.29 -2.99 24.29
C ASN A 247 9.76 -2.95 24.72
N ASN A 248 10.66 -2.36 23.90
CA ASN A 248 12.04 -2.11 24.32
C ASN A 248 12.15 -1.20 25.55
N THR A 249 11.10 -0.42 25.87
CA THR A 249 11.05 0.44 27.06
C THR A 249 10.53 -0.28 28.32
N THR A 250 9.78 -1.38 28.14
CA THR A 250 9.13 -2.16 29.19
C THR A 250 9.60 -3.60 29.06
N GLY A 251 10.69 -3.97 29.74
CA GLY A 251 11.35 -5.28 29.64
C GLY A 251 10.50 -6.49 30.10
N SER A 252 9.36 -6.73 29.45
CA SER A 252 8.45 -7.83 29.70
C SER A 252 8.74 -8.99 28.75
N HIS A 253 9.11 -10.14 29.33
CA HIS A 253 9.34 -11.42 28.64
C HIS A 253 8.01 -12.09 28.22
N GLU A 254 7.14 -11.37 27.51
CA GLU A 254 6.00 -12.01 26.84
C GLU A 254 6.49 -12.82 25.64
N GLY A 255 6.00 -14.05 25.50
CA GLY A 255 6.48 -14.98 24.47
C GLY A 255 6.30 -14.42 23.05
N VAL A 256 7.29 -14.66 22.17
CA VAL A 256 7.30 -14.19 20.76
C VAL A 256 6.00 -14.52 20.01
N LEU A 257 5.36 -15.65 20.32
CA LEU A 257 4.08 -16.03 19.73
C LEU A 257 2.93 -15.10 20.11
N PHE A 258 2.86 -14.68 21.37
CA PHE A 258 1.85 -13.73 21.82
C PHE A 258 2.04 -12.37 21.14
N PHE A 259 3.28 -11.90 21.08
CA PHE A 259 3.64 -10.67 20.39
C PHE A 259 3.21 -10.66 18.91
N LEU A 260 3.48 -11.76 18.18
CA LEU A 260 3.04 -11.90 16.80
C LEU A 260 1.53 -11.94 16.69
N LEU A 261 0.85 -12.73 17.54
CA LEU A 261 -0.59 -12.89 17.52
C LEU A 261 -1.34 -11.58 17.81
N THR A 262 -0.87 -10.81 18.77
CA THR A 262 -1.38 -9.47 19.09
C THR A 262 -1.23 -8.54 17.90
N SER A 263 -0.06 -8.53 17.25
CA SER A 263 0.19 -7.72 16.05
C SER A 263 -0.73 -8.10 14.88
N VAL A 264 -0.97 -9.40 14.63
CA VAL A 264 -1.90 -9.87 13.58
C VAL A 264 -3.34 -9.47 13.92
N SER A 265 -3.77 -9.60 15.18
CA SER A 265 -5.13 -9.25 15.60
C SER A 265 -5.45 -7.77 15.44
N GLU A 266 -4.50 -6.89 15.73
CA GLU A 266 -4.69 -5.45 15.55
C GLU A 266 -4.70 -5.02 14.09
N CYS A 267 -4.04 -5.78 13.23
CA CYS A 267 -4.18 -5.58 11.80
C CYS A 267 -5.60 -5.96 11.34
N CYS A 268 -6.27 -6.92 11.97
CA CYS A 268 -7.57 -7.47 11.55
C CYS A 268 -8.81 -6.64 11.99
N VAL A 269 -8.73 -5.31 11.92
CA VAL A 269 -9.85 -4.42 12.28
C VAL A 269 -10.82 -4.20 11.11
N THR A 270 -10.32 -4.27 9.88
CA THR A 270 -11.11 -3.93 8.68
C THR A 270 -11.29 -5.15 7.78
N PRO A 271 -12.38 -5.19 6.97
CA PRO A 271 -12.58 -6.27 6.00
C PRO A 271 -11.46 -6.31 4.95
N TYR A 272 -10.89 -5.15 4.58
CA TYR A 272 -9.75 -5.08 3.65
C TYR A 272 -8.50 -5.76 4.22
N SER A 273 -8.20 -5.53 5.50
CA SER A 273 -7.07 -6.17 6.17
C SER A 273 -7.32 -7.66 6.42
N LEU A 274 -8.55 -8.07 6.70
CA LEU A 274 -8.91 -9.49 6.79
C LEU A 274 -8.68 -10.22 5.44
N LEU A 275 -9.09 -9.62 4.31
CA LEU A 275 -8.77 -10.14 2.97
C LEU A 275 -7.25 -10.15 2.70
N GLY A 276 -6.54 -9.16 3.23
CA GLY A 276 -5.08 -9.13 3.29
C GLY A 276 -4.50 -10.36 4.00
N LEU A 277 -4.93 -10.63 5.22
CA LEU A 277 -4.49 -11.78 6.01
C LEU A 277 -4.79 -13.11 5.30
N THR A 278 -6.00 -13.28 4.75
CA THR A 278 -6.38 -14.53 4.06
C THR A 278 -5.52 -14.77 2.83
N SER A 279 -5.16 -13.72 2.10
CA SER A 279 -4.25 -13.82 0.96
C SER A 279 -2.83 -14.19 1.39
N VAL A 280 -2.31 -13.60 2.47
CA VAL A 280 -0.99 -13.95 3.04
C VAL A 280 -0.97 -15.39 3.49
N VAL A 281 -1.99 -15.83 4.22
CA VAL A 281 -2.14 -17.22 4.68
C VAL A 281 -2.21 -18.17 3.50
N SER A 282 -2.93 -17.83 2.42
CA SER A 282 -2.99 -18.66 1.22
C SER A 282 -1.62 -18.84 0.56
N TYR A 283 -0.84 -17.77 0.47
CA TYR A 283 0.52 -17.81 -0.10
C TYR A 283 1.52 -18.51 0.81
N LEU A 284 1.40 -18.34 2.13
CA LEU A 284 2.21 -19.08 3.11
C LEU A 284 1.91 -20.57 3.03
N GLY A 285 0.64 -20.94 2.97
CA GLY A 285 0.17 -22.31 2.74
C GLY A 285 0.74 -22.92 1.47
N LEU A 286 0.55 -22.24 0.33
CA LEU A 286 1.12 -22.66 -0.96
C LEU A 286 2.65 -22.80 -0.89
N GLY A 287 3.34 -21.85 -0.26
CA GLY A 287 4.78 -21.87 -0.07
C GLY A 287 5.24 -23.07 0.76
N LEU A 288 4.56 -23.34 1.88
CA LEU A 288 4.80 -24.48 2.75
C LEU A 288 4.58 -25.83 2.03
N LEU A 289 3.51 -25.96 1.26
CA LEU A 289 3.26 -27.17 0.47
C LEU A 289 4.32 -27.38 -0.63
N ASN A 290 4.75 -26.31 -1.30
CA ASN A 290 5.83 -26.37 -2.28
C ASN A 290 7.17 -26.71 -1.64
N LEU A 291 7.45 -26.21 -0.43
CA LEU A 291 8.63 -26.58 0.35
C LEU A 291 8.61 -28.06 0.73
N THR A 292 7.47 -28.60 1.13
CA THR A 292 7.30 -30.05 1.38
C THR A 292 7.61 -30.86 0.13
N LYS A 293 7.05 -30.47 -1.04
CA LYS A 293 7.34 -31.14 -2.32
C LYS A 293 8.83 -31.06 -2.70
N PHE A 294 9.43 -29.89 -2.54
CA PHE A 294 10.85 -29.67 -2.81
C PHE A 294 11.73 -30.53 -1.89
N TYR A 295 11.38 -30.60 -0.59
CA TYR A 295 12.11 -31.38 0.39
C TYR A 295 12.04 -32.89 0.07
N LEU A 296 10.87 -33.42 -0.28
CA LEU A 296 10.70 -34.86 -0.58
C LEU A 296 11.21 -35.26 -1.97
N GLY A 297 10.84 -34.52 -3.00
CA GLY A 297 11.03 -34.90 -4.41
C GLY A 297 12.11 -34.15 -5.17
N GLY A 298 12.71 -33.10 -4.58
CA GLY A 298 13.68 -32.23 -5.25
C GLY A 298 13.04 -31.29 -6.27
N TYR A 299 13.87 -30.59 -7.05
CA TYR A 299 13.44 -29.53 -7.98
C TYR A 299 12.48 -30.03 -9.07
N THR A 300 12.63 -31.27 -9.54
CA THR A 300 11.79 -31.86 -10.59
C THR A 300 10.35 -32.14 -10.13
N ALA A 301 10.12 -32.34 -8.83
CA ALA A 301 8.79 -32.58 -8.28
C ALA A 301 7.96 -31.28 -8.11
N VAL A 302 8.61 -30.12 -8.06
CA VAL A 302 7.96 -28.81 -7.91
C VAL A 302 7.36 -28.32 -9.23
N GLN A 303 7.98 -28.69 -10.35
CA GLN A 303 7.63 -28.16 -11.68
C GLN A 303 6.43 -28.88 -12.34
N ASN A 304 6.02 -30.02 -11.81
CA ASN A 304 5.10 -30.95 -12.48
C ASN A 304 3.61 -30.81 -12.09
N ASP A 305 3.26 -29.91 -11.15
CA ASP A 305 1.88 -29.73 -10.70
C ASP A 305 1.45 -28.25 -10.72
N ASN A 306 0.27 -27.98 -11.28
CA ASN A 306 -0.46 -26.72 -11.07
C ASN A 306 -1.07 -26.69 -9.66
N VAL A 307 -0.27 -26.29 -8.66
CA VAL A 307 -0.66 -26.26 -7.22
C VAL A 307 -1.57 -25.07 -6.85
N MET A 308 -2.07 -24.31 -7.84
CA MET A 308 -2.72 -23.01 -7.58
C MET A 308 -3.97 -23.09 -6.67
N HIS A 309 -4.57 -24.28 -6.48
CA HIS A 309 -5.75 -24.45 -5.62
C HIS A 309 -5.46 -24.81 -4.16
N ARG A 310 -4.31 -25.43 -3.83
CA ARG A 310 -4.12 -26.01 -2.49
C ARG A 310 -3.81 -25.00 -1.38
N GLY A 311 -3.20 -23.86 -1.69
CA GLY A 311 -3.04 -22.78 -0.70
C GLY A 311 -4.30 -21.93 -0.53
N VAL A 312 -5.11 -21.82 -1.59
CA VAL A 312 -6.32 -20.97 -1.59
C VAL A 312 -7.37 -21.50 -0.62
N THR A 313 -7.49 -22.82 -0.47
CA THR A 313 -8.43 -23.45 0.46
C THR A 313 -8.19 -23.00 1.90
N GLU A 314 -6.93 -22.88 2.31
CA GLU A 314 -6.57 -22.50 3.69
C GLU A 314 -6.94 -21.04 3.99
N GLY A 315 -6.66 -20.11 3.07
CA GLY A 315 -7.10 -18.73 3.22
C GLY A 315 -8.61 -18.56 3.15
N VAL A 316 -9.30 -19.34 2.30
CA VAL A 316 -10.77 -19.36 2.26
C VAL A 316 -11.34 -19.89 3.58
N THR A 317 -10.76 -20.93 4.17
CA THR A 317 -11.20 -21.41 5.49
C THR A 317 -11.00 -20.37 6.58
N LEU A 318 -9.88 -19.63 6.58
CA LEU A 318 -9.66 -18.50 7.49
C LEU A 318 -10.75 -17.44 7.33
N LEU A 319 -11.04 -17.05 6.08
CA LEU A 319 -12.04 -16.04 5.76
C LEU A 319 -13.43 -16.44 6.25
N LEU A 320 -13.84 -17.68 5.96
CA LEU A 320 -15.15 -18.20 6.35
C LEU A 320 -15.29 -18.25 7.87
N LEU A 321 -14.28 -18.76 8.59
CA LEU A 321 -14.31 -18.79 10.05
C LEU A 321 -14.33 -17.39 10.66
N ALA A 322 -13.53 -16.46 10.14
CA ALA A 322 -13.51 -15.08 10.63
C ALA A 322 -14.85 -14.35 10.41
N LEU A 323 -15.48 -14.55 9.25
CA LEU A 323 -16.80 -13.98 8.97
C LEU A 323 -17.90 -14.62 9.80
N GLN A 324 -17.91 -15.95 9.92
CA GLN A 324 -18.92 -16.68 10.68
C GLN A 324 -18.87 -16.34 12.18
N THR A 325 -17.68 -16.07 12.71
CA THR A 325 -17.48 -15.77 14.13
C THR A 325 -17.66 -14.28 14.47
N GLY A 326 -17.90 -13.43 13.48
CA GLY A 326 -18.05 -11.98 13.69
C GLY A 326 -16.76 -11.32 14.18
N LEU A 327 -15.59 -11.81 13.75
CA LEU A 327 -14.27 -11.40 14.26
C LEU A 327 -14.06 -9.88 14.27
N LEU A 328 -14.65 -9.16 13.30
CA LEU A 328 -14.50 -7.71 13.13
C LEU A 328 -15.23 -6.89 14.20
N ASP A 329 -16.34 -7.40 14.76
CA ASP A 329 -17.18 -6.67 15.73
C ASP A 329 -16.73 -6.90 17.18
N MET A 330 -15.72 -7.74 17.40
CA MET A 330 -15.24 -8.13 18.72
C MET A 330 -14.23 -7.12 19.30
N GLN A 331 -14.20 -7.02 20.64
CA GLN A 331 -13.17 -6.26 21.36
C GLN A 331 -11.76 -6.82 21.10
N ALA A 332 -10.72 -5.98 21.25
CA ALA A 332 -9.35 -6.33 20.88
C ALA A 332 -8.82 -7.62 21.54
N LEU A 333 -9.07 -7.83 22.83
CA LEU A 333 -8.67 -9.03 23.57
C LEU A 333 -9.42 -10.29 23.14
N GLN A 334 -10.73 -10.19 22.92
CA GLN A 334 -11.52 -11.34 22.45
C GLN A 334 -11.14 -11.70 21.00
N ARG A 335 -10.82 -10.68 20.18
CA ARG A 335 -10.37 -10.86 18.81
C ARG A 335 -9.02 -11.57 18.72
N THR A 336 -8.03 -11.22 19.57
CA THR A 336 -6.73 -11.93 19.58
C THR A 336 -6.92 -13.40 19.90
N PHE A 337 -7.73 -13.72 20.91
CA PHE A 337 -8.04 -15.08 21.31
C PHE A 337 -8.73 -15.87 20.20
N LEU A 338 -9.80 -15.34 19.63
CA LEU A 338 -10.55 -16.01 18.55
C LEU A 338 -9.68 -16.19 17.29
N LEU A 339 -8.90 -15.17 16.92
CA LEU A 339 -7.98 -15.25 15.80
C LEU A 339 -6.91 -16.32 16.02
N SER A 340 -6.45 -16.53 17.26
CA SER A 340 -5.50 -17.60 17.60
C SER A 340 -6.06 -18.99 17.29
N ILE A 341 -7.35 -19.21 17.61
CA ILE A 341 -8.05 -20.47 17.32
C ILE A 341 -8.18 -20.64 15.82
N ILE A 342 -8.57 -19.59 15.09
CA ILE A 342 -8.72 -19.64 13.63
C ILE A 342 -7.38 -19.95 12.96
N LEU A 343 -6.30 -19.26 13.34
CA LEU A 343 -4.96 -19.52 12.81
C LEU A 343 -4.48 -20.93 13.15
N PHE A 344 -4.82 -21.45 14.32
CA PHE A 344 -4.52 -22.83 14.67
C PHE A 344 -5.26 -23.85 13.80
N ILE A 345 -6.56 -23.64 13.55
CA ILE A 345 -7.34 -24.49 12.65
C ILE A 345 -6.72 -24.49 11.24
N VAL A 346 -6.35 -23.31 10.76
CA VAL A 346 -5.70 -23.13 9.46
C VAL A 346 -4.35 -23.85 9.42
N VAL A 347 -3.49 -23.65 10.41
CA VAL A 347 -2.20 -24.35 10.51
C VAL A 347 -2.41 -25.88 10.53
N THR A 348 -3.38 -26.37 11.30
CA THR A 348 -3.71 -27.79 11.35
C THR A 348 -4.16 -28.32 9.99
N SER A 349 -4.98 -27.55 9.26
CA SER A 349 -5.39 -27.87 7.88
C SER A 349 -4.20 -27.89 6.90
N THR A 350 -3.23 -27.00 7.08
CA THR A 350 -1.99 -26.99 6.27
C THR A 350 -1.16 -28.25 6.50
N LEU A 351 -1.03 -28.69 7.76
CA LEU A 351 -0.32 -29.91 8.13
C LEU A 351 -1.01 -31.14 7.59
N GLN A 352 -2.34 -31.17 7.64
CA GLN A 352 -3.14 -32.23 7.02
C GLN A 352 -2.84 -32.32 5.52
N SER A 353 -2.83 -31.19 4.82
CA SER A 353 -2.48 -31.13 3.39
C SER A 353 -1.03 -31.59 3.13
N MET A 354 -0.10 -31.35 4.05
CA MET A 354 1.27 -31.89 3.95
C MET A 354 1.32 -33.40 4.15
N ILE A 355 0.53 -33.96 5.07
CA ILE A 355 0.42 -35.42 5.28
C ILE A 355 -0.10 -36.09 4.01
N GLU A 356 -1.15 -35.54 3.40
CA GLU A 356 -1.73 -36.06 2.15
C GLU A 356 -0.73 -36.08 0.98
N ILE A 357 0.21 -35.12 0.93
CA ILE A 357 1.30 -35.13 -0.06
C ILE A 357 2.37 -36.17 0.29
N THR A 358 2.67 -36.30 1.58
CA THR A 358 3.78 -37.11 2.08
C THR A 358 3.45 -38.60 2.03
N ASP A 359 2.20 -38.98 2.31
CA ASP A 359 1.72 -40.37 2.36
C ASP A 359 2.03 -41.20 1.09
N PRO A 360 1.61 -40.80 -0.14
CA PRO A 360 1.90 -41.58 -1.34
C PRO A 360 3.40 -41.67 -1.64
N ILE A 361 4.19 -40.67 -1.28
CA ILE A 361 5.65 -40.67 -1.49
C ILE A 361 6.33 -41.68 -0.57
N ILE A 362 5.89 -41.76 0.69
CA ILE A 362 6.41 -42.72 1.66
C ILE A 362 5.99 -44.15 1.29
N LEU A 363 4.72 -44.35 0.89
CA LEU A 363 4.24 -45.64 0.41
C LEU A 363 5.02 -46.10 -0.83
N ALA A 364 5.29 -45.19 -1.77
CA ALA A 364 6.12 -45.49 -2.95
C ALA A 364 7.57 -45.81 -2.57
N LEU A 365 8.16 -45.08 -1.61
CA LEU A 365 9.51 -45.36 -1.10
C LEU A 365 9.58 -46.72 -0.40
N GLY A 366 8.54 -47.10 0.34
CA GLY A 366 8.44 -48.41 1.01
C GLY A 366 8.27 -49.57 0.03
N ALA A 367 7.51 -49.37 -1.05
CA ALA A 367 7.37 -50.35 -2.12
C ALA A 367 8.62 -50.45 -3.01
N SER A 368 9.34 -49.34 -3.19
CA SER A 368 10.57 -49.33 -3.96
C SER A 368 11.73 -49.93 -3.16
N ARG A 369 12.43 -50.92 -3.70
CA ARG A 369 13.67 -51.46 -3.11
C ARG A 369 14.85 -50.52 -3.32
N ASN A 370 14.69 -49.23 -3.01
CA ASN A 370 15.72 -48.22 -3.20
C ASN A 370 16.66 -48.18 -1.99
N ARG A 371 17.96 -48.44 -2.20
CA ARG A 371 18.99 -48.48 -1.15
C ARG A 371 19.50 -47.12 -0.70
N SER A 372 19.02 -46.01 -1.28
CA SER A 372 19.48 -44.67 -0.87
C SER A 372 18.93 -44.29 0.50
N LEU A 373 19.74 -44.47 1.55
CA LEU A 373 19.41 -44.10 2.93
C LEU A 373 19.00 -42.62 3.06
N TRP A 374 19.57 -41.75 2.22
CA TRP A 374 19.21 -40.33 2.18
C TRP A 374 17.69 -40.18 1.95
N LYS A 375 17.13 -40.76 0.88
CA LYS A 375 15.69 -40.59 0.56
C LYS A 375 14.77 -41.06 1.68
N HIS A 376 15.13 -42.16 2.33
CA HIS A 376 14.40 -42.66 3.51
C HIS A 376 14.51 -41.70 4.71
N PHE A 377 15.70 -41.16 4.99
CA PHE A 377 15.90 -40.16 6.02
C PHE A 377 15.09 -38.87 5.76
N ARG A 378 15.01 -38.42 4.51
CA ARG A 378 14.21 -37.28 4.04
C ARG A 378 12.72 -37.47 4.36
N GLY A 379 12.17 -38.61 3.98
CA GLY A 379 10.76 -38.96 4.25
C GLY A 379 10.48 -39.12 5.75
N LEU A 380 11.35 -39.84 6.47
CA LEU A 380 11.21 -40.05 7.92
C LEU A 380 11.31 -38.74 8.71
N SER A 381 12.24 -37.85 8.33
CA SER A 381 12.38 -36.52 8.93
C SER A 381 11.13 -35.69 8.73
N MET A 382 10.49 -35.74 7.55
CA MET A 382 9.23 -35.04 7.30
C MET A 382 8.12 -35.58 8.20
N CYS A 383 7.98 -36.90 8.34
CA CYS A 383 7.01 -37.51 9.25
C CYS A 383 7.24 -37.10 10.70
N LEU A 384 8.49 -37.07 11.16
CA LEU A 384 8.80 -36.65 12.52
C LEU A 384 8.39 -35.19 12.76
N VAL A 385 8.65 -34.30 11.79
CA VAL A 385 8.19 -32.89 11.86
C VAL A 385 6.66 -32.81 11.89
N LEU A 386 5.97 -33.53 11.02
CA LEU A 386 4.50 -33.56 10.97
C LEU A 386 3.85 -34.16 12.22
N LEU A 387 4.57 -34.98 12.99
CA LEU A 387 4.11 -35.53 14.27
C LEU A 387 4.39 -34.59 15.44
N VAL A 388 5.61 -34.04 15.52
CA VAL A 388 6.04 -33.20 16.64
C VAL A 388 5.36 -31.83 16.61
N PHE A 389 5.18 -31.26 15.42
CA PHE A 389 4.68 -29.91 15.26
C PHE A 389 3.23 -29.69 15.77
N PRO A 390 2.23 -30.54 15.43
CA PRO A 390 0.90 -30.46 16.03
C PRO A 390 0.92 -30.57 17.56
N GLY A 391 1.76 -31.46 18.11
CA GLY A 391 1.90 -31.64 19.56
C GLY A 391 2.48 -30.39 20.23
N TYR A 392 3.49 -29.78 19.62
CA TYR A 392 4.04 -28.50 20.09
C TYR A 392 3.01 -27.36 20.03
N MET A 393 2.23 -27.28 18.94
CA MET A 393 1.19 -26.25 18.81
C MET A 393 0.07 -26.45 19.84
N ALA A 394 -0.37 -27.68 20.08
CA ALA A 394 -1.36 -28.00 21.12
C ALA A 394 -0.86 -27.64 22.52
N TYR A 395 0.41 -27.91 22.82
CA TYR A 395 1.04 -27.51 24.09
C TYR A 395 1.04 -25.98 24.26
N LYS A 396 1.42 -25.23 23.22
CA LYS A 396 1.41 -23.76 23.26
C LYS A 396 0.02 -23.17 23.45
N ILE A 397 -0.99 -23.76 22.82
CA ILE A 397 -2.39 -23.38 23.03
C ILE A 397 -2.83 -23.71 24.46
N SER A 398 -2.53 -24.89 24.98
CA SER A 398 -2.86 -25.23 26.36
C SER A 398 -2.24 -24.25 27.36
N GLN A 399 -1.01 -23.81 27.13
CA GLN A 399 -0.37 -22.80 27.98
C GLN A 399 -1.05 -21.43 27.85
N PHE A 400 -1.45 -21.06 26.64
CA PHE A 400 -2.12 -19.78 26.37
C PHE A 400 -3.50 -19.69 27.04
N PHE A 401 -4.30 -20.77 26.98
CA PHE A 401 -5.65 -20.80 27.54
C PHE A 401 -5.68 -20.91 29.07
N HIS A 402 -4.61 -21.43 29.68
CA HIS A 402 -4.54 -21.60 31.13
C HIS A 402 -4.18 -20.31 31.88
N MET A 403 -3.83 -19.24 31.16
CA MET A 403 -3.41 -17.95 31.72
C MET A 403 -4.58 -16.95 31.93
N ASP A 404 -5.78 -17.24 31.41
CA ASP A 404 -6.93 -16.30 31.40
C ASP A 404 -8.19 -16.84 32.13
N PHE A 405 -8.02 -17.45 33.30
CA PHE A 405 -9.15 -17.74 34.22
C PHE A 405 -8.96 -17.07 35.59
#